data_AF-A0A9Q0SFM1-F1
#
_entry.id   AF-A0A9Q0SFM1-F1
#
_cell.length_a   1.000
_cell.length_b   1.000
_cell.length_c   1.000
_cell.angle_alpha   90.00
_cell.angle_beta   90.00
_cell.angle_gamma   90.00
#
_symmetry.space_group_name_H-M   'P 1'
#
loop_
_entity.id
_entity.type
_entity.pdbx_description
1 polymer ?
#
loop_
_entity_poly.entity_id
_entity_poly.type
_entity_poly.pdbx_seq_one_letter_code
_entity_poly.pdbx_strand_id
1 'polypeptide(L)'
;MDKMHYINGEDTTCRLCTRVQETHDHLFFMCRYSLQVWKYIQAKAHTRWPNLSWNSLVEWTSRRCQDTKSTNNKIGALIFAAAVYYIWQERNKRIFQQLSQPATTVGEAIFQVIREQLMSSNGISLADGTRAIWNIPWLARPLRDTGQDR
;
A
#
# COMPACT_ATOMS: atom_id res chain seq x y z
N MET A 1 11.71 -9.37 15.88
CA MET A 1 10.34 -9.62 16.36
C MET A 1 9.62 -10.38 15.25
N ASP A 2 9.83 -11.69 15.19
CA ASP A 2 9.22 -12.54 14.17
C ASP A 2 8.33 -13.56 14.89
N LYS A 3 7.04 -13.23 15.03
CA LYS A 3 6.02 -14.10 15.64
C LYS A 3 5.30 -14.93 14.56
N MET A 4 5.91 -15.15 13.40
CA MET A 4 5.28 -15.94 12.34
C MET A 4 5.37 -17.47 12.57
N HIS A 5 6.09 -17.92 13.60
CA HIS A 5 6.36 -19.36 13.84
C HIS A 5 5.86 -19.95 15.16
N TYR A 6 4.93 -19.33 15.89
CA TYR A 6 4.46 -19.92 17.16
C TYR A 6 2.96 -20.18 17.16
N ILE A 7 2.52 -21.26 16.50
CA ILE A 7 1.42 -22.07 17.04
C ILE A 7 1.74 -23.56 16.83
N ASN A 8 1.73 -24.28 17.95
CA ASN A 8 2.02 -25.70 18.10
C ASN A 8 1.13 -26.56 17.19
N GLY A 9 1.71 -27.26 16.20
CA GLY A 9 1.05 -28.36 15.48
C GLY A 9 -0.23 -28.02 14.69
N GLU A 10 -0.55 -26.74 14.51
CA GLU A 10 -1.77 -26.27 13.85
C GLU A 10 -1.60 -26.08 12.34
N ASP A 11 -2.73 -26.18 11.64
CA ASP A 11 -2.91 -25.91 10.21
C ASP A 11 -2.10 -24.70 9.74
N THR A 12 -0.98 -24.97 9.06
CA THR A 12 -0.08 -23.95 8.50
C THR A 12 -0.63 -23.33 7.23
N THR A 13 -1.88 -23.65 6.84
CA THR A 13 -2.52 -23.09 5.66
C THR A 13 -2.79 -21.59 5.83
N CYS A 14 -2.50 -20.82 4.79
CA CYS A 14 -2.71 -19.38 4.75
C CYS A 14 -4.16 -19.02 5.03
N ARG A 15 -4.37 -18.16 6.02
CA ARG A 15 -5.73 -17.78 6.49
C ARG A 15 -6.46 -16.84 5.53
N LEU A 16 -5.78 -16.32 4.52
CA LEU A 16 -6.38 -15.50 3.47
C LEU A 16 -6.98 -16.33 2.33
N CYS A 17 -6.33 -17.42 1.92
CA CYS A 17 -6.79 -18.24 0.79
C CYS A 17 -7.27 -19.65 1.17
N THR A 18 -6.92 -20.11 2.37
CA THR A 18 -7.22 -21.43 2.92
C THR A 18 -6.86 -22.59 1.99
N ARG A 19 -5.75 -22.47 1.23
CA ARG A 19 -5.36 -23.44 0.19
C ARG A 19 -3.89 -23.85 0.19
N VAL A 20 -3.00 -22.92 0.51
CA VAL A 20 -1.54 -23.12 0.41
C VAL A 20 -0.93 -22.83 1.77
N GLN A 21 0.16 -23.52 2.10
CA GLN A 21 0.95 -23.23 3.29
C GLN A 21 1.34 -21.75 3.35
N GLU A 22 1.22 -21.16 4.52
CA GLU A 22 1.55 -19.77 4.78
C GLU A 22 3.06 -19.60 4.88
N THR A 23 3.60 -18.76 4.01
CA THR A 23 4.97 -18.23 4.06
C THR A 23 4.90 -16.73 3.83
N HIS A 24 5.97 -15.97 4.09
CA HIS A 24 6.01 -14.55 3.74
C HIS A 24 5.73 -14.30 2.26
N ASP A 25 6.37 -15.07 1.38
CA ASP A 25 6.16 -14.97 -0.08
C ASP A 25 4.70 -15.27 -0.45
N HIS A 26 4.11 -16.29 0.15
CA HIS A 26 2.72 -16.61 -0.10
C HIS A 26 1.80 -15.52 0.43
N LEU A 27 1.89 -15.18 1.71
CA LEU A 27 1.01 -14.23 2.39
C LEU A 27 0.96 -12.90 1.65
N PHE A 28 2.10 -12.37 1.21
CA PHE A 28 2.15 -11.04 0.62
C PHE A 28 2.07 -11.03 -0.91
N PHE A 29 2.54 -12.07 -1.62
CA PHE A 29 2.69 -11.99 -3.09
C PHE A 29 2.08 -13.14 -3.89
N MET A 30 2.05 -14.36 -3.37
CA MET A 30 1.51 -15.50 -4.14
C MET A 30 0.06 -15.85 -3.78
N CYS A 31 -0.42 -15.39 -2.62
CA CYS A 31 -1.78 -15.63 -2.18
C CYS A 31 -2.77 -14.99 -3.14
N ARG A 32 -3.76 -15.77 -3.59
CA ARG A 32 -4.81 -15.29 -4.51
C ARG A 32 -5.56 -14.07 -3.97
N TYR A 33 -5.74 -13.98 -2.65
CA TYR A 33 -6.37 -12.82 -2.02
C TYR A 33 -5.45 -11.59 -2.11
N SER A 34 -4.20 -11.72 -1.68
CA SER A 34 -3.21 -10.64 -1.70
C SER A 34 -2.94 -10.14 -3.12
N LEU A 35 -2.87 -11.04 -4.10
CA LEU A 35 -2.77 -10.68 -5.52
C LEU A 35 -3.95 -9.82 -6.00
N GLN A 36 -5.17 -10.04 -5.50
CA GLN A 36 -6.31 -9.20 -5.83
C GLN A 36 -6.18 -7.80 -5.22
N VAL A 37 -5.68 -7.70 -3.98
CA VAL A 37 -5.37 -6.41 -3.33
C VAL A 37 -4.35 -5.64 -4.17
N TRP A 38 -3.24 -6.29 -4.53
CA TRP A 38 -2.22 -5.68 -5.39
C TRP A 38 -2.75 -5.25 -6.76
N LYS A 39 -3.56 -6.08 -7.41
CA LYS A 39 -4.17 -5.73 -8.71
C LYS A 39 -5.08 -4.51 -8.60
N TYR A 40 -5.86 -4.43 -7.52
CA TYR A 40 -6.72 -3.28 -7.27
C TYR A 40 -5.90 -1.98 -7.16
N ILE A 41 -4.85 -2.00 -6.33
CA ILE A 41 -4.00 -0.84 -6.12
C ILE A 41 -3.25 -0.47 -7.41
N GLN A 42 -2.72 -1.44 -8.16
CA GLN A 42 -2.03 -1.19 -9.43
C GLN A 42 -2.94 -0.52 -10.45
N ALA A 43 -4.18 -1.00 -10.58
CA ALA A 43 -5.16 -0.40 -11.47
C ALA A 43 -5.49 1.03 -11.06
N LYS A 44 -5.71 1.28 -9.77
CA LYS A 44 -6.15 2.59 -9.26
C LYS A 44 -5.03 3.62 -9.18
N ALA A 45 -3.81 3.21 -8.82
CA ALA A 45 -2.64 4.08 -8.71
C ALA A 45 -1.81 4.15 -10.02
N HIS A 46 -2.28 3.53 -11.11
CA HIS A 46 -1.59 3.48 -12.41
C HIS A 46 -0.11 3.09 -12.29
N THR A 47 0.19 2.16 -11.38
CA THR A 47 1.56 1.71 -11.09
C THR A 47 1.69 0.22 -11.35
N ARG A 48 2.89 -0.21 -11.73
CA ARG A 48 3.21 -1.64 -11.83
C ARG A 48 3.91 -2.07 -10.57
N TRP A 49 3.35 -3.08 -9.92
CA TRP A 49 3.98 -3.69 -8.76
C TRP A 49 4.94 -4.78 -9.21
N PRO A 50 6.21 -4.77 -8.78
CA PRO A 50 7.16 -5.79 -9.18
C PRO A 50 6.83 -7.12 -8.46
N ASN A 51 6.85 -8.21 -9.22
CA ASN A 51 6.71 -9.56 -8.67
C ASN A 51 8.08 -10.02 -8.15
N LEU A 52 8.37 -9.73 -6.89
CA LEU A 52 9.65 -10.00 -6.23
C LEU A 52 9.45 -10.97 -5.07
N SER A 53 10.49 -11.74 -4.74
CA SER A 53 10.54 -12.47 -3.47
C SER A 53 10.55 -11.49 -2.30
N TRP A 54 10.11 -11.93 -1.13
CA TRP A 54 10.08 -11.14 0.10
C TRP A 54 11.41 -10.42 0.36
N ASN A 55 12.53 -11.15 0.28
CA ASN A 55 13.86 -10.59 0.54
C ASN A 55 14.24 -9.49 -0.47
N SER A 56 14.06 -9.75 -1.77
CA SER A 56 14.34 -8.76 -2.81
C SER A 56 13.47 -7.52 -2.69
N LEU A 57 12.28 -7.67 -2.11
CA LEU A 57 11.31 -6.59 -1.98
C LEU A 57 11.49 -5.76 -0.71
N VAL A 58 11.93 -6.36 0.40
CA VAL A 58 12.45 -5.62 1.56
C VAL A 58 13.63 -4.76 1.12
N GLU A 59 14.55 -5.32 0.34
CA GLU A 59 15.69 -4.57 -0.19
C GLU A 59 15.27 -3.45 -1.16
N TRP A 60 14.37 -3.76 -2.10
CA TRP A 60 13.82 -2.80 -3.07
C TRP A 60 13.13 -1.61 -2.37
N THR A 61 12.41 -1.89 -1.28
CA THR A 61 11.71 -0.87 -0.49
C THR A 61 12.71 -0.03 0.30
N SER A 62 13.69 -0.67 0.95
CA SER A 62 14.74 0.03 1.70
C SER A 62 15.45 1.06 0.82
N ARG A 63 15.81 0.70 -0.41
CA ARG A 63 16.43 1.61 -1.38
C ARG A 63 15.53 2.79 -1.77
N ARG A 64 14.21 2.57 -1.91
CA ARG A 64 13.25 3.63 -2.26
C ARG A 64 12.93 4.57 -1.11
N CYS A 65 12.88 4.06 0.12
CA CYS A 65 12.73 4.91 1.31
C CYS A 65 13.90 5.87 1.48
N GLN A 66 15.11 5.48 1.04
CA GLN A 66 16.31 6.33 1.09
C GLN A 66 16.34 7.39 -0.01
N ASP A 67 15.64 7.17 -1.14
CA ASP A 67 15.54 8.17 -2.20
C ASP A 67 14.49 9.24 -1.85
N THR A 68 14.97 10.32 -1.24
CA THR A 68 14.15 11.46 -0.84
C THR A 68 13.83 12.42 -1.99
N LYS A 69 14.44 12.25 -3.18
CA LYS A 69 14.28 13.17 -4.31
C LYS A 69 13.14 12.79 -5.24
N SER A 70 12.87 11.49 -5.39
CA SER A 70 11.83 10.99 -6.28
C SER A 70 10.46 10.85 -5.59
N THR A 71 9.51 11.71 -5.94
CA THR A 71 8.10 11.61 -5.49
C THR A 71 7.50 10.24 -5.83
N ASN A 72 7.80 9.69 -7.00
CA ASN A 72 7.32 8.37 -7.41
C ASN A 72 7.89 7.24 -6.54
N ASN A 73 9.16 7.34 -6.13
CA ASN A 73 9.75 6.35 -5.23
C ASN A 73 9.14 6.43 -3.83
N LYS A 74 8.86 7.63 -3.32
CA LYS A 74 8.12 7.81 -2.06
C LYS A 74 6.72 7.22 -2.11
N ILE A 75 5.96 7.51 -3.17
CA ILE A 75 4.62 6.93 -3.37
C ILE A 75 4.71 5.40 -3.44
N GLY A 76 5.68 4.86 -4.19
CA GLY A 76 5.89 3.41 -4.26
C GLY A 76 6.20 2.78 -2.90
N ALA A 77 7.01 3.42 -2.07
CA ALA A 77 7.30 2.98 -0.70
C ALA A 77 6.07 3.05 0.21
N LEU A 78 5.24 4.11 0.09
CA LEU A 78 3.98 4.22 0.83
C LEU A 78 2.98 3.14 0.44
N ILE A 79 2.79 2.91 -0.87
CA ILE A 79 1.97 1.80 -1.40
C ILE A 79 2.40 0.49 -0.79
N PHE A 80 3.70 0.24 -0.79
CA PHE A 80 4.26 -0.99 -0.28
C PHE A 80 3.98 -1.21 1.20
N ALA A 81 4.37 -0.22 2.03
CA ALA A 81 4.24 -0.30 3.47
C ALA A 81 2.77 -0.45 3.88
N ALA A 82 1.87 0.32 3.25
CA ALA A 82 0.44 0.20 3.48
C ALA A 82 -0.09 -1.17 3.07
N ALA A 83 0.24 -1.66 1.87
CA ALA A 83 -0.26 -2.96 1.42
C ALA A 83 0.17 -4.11 2.32
N VAL A 84 1.45 -4.17 2.72
CA VAL A 84 1.96 -5.18 3.67
C VAL A 84 1.20 -5.10 4.99
N TYR A 85 1.05 -3.89 5.55
CA TYR A 85 0.36 -3.69 6.81
C TYR A 85 -1.11 -4.14 6.75
N TYR A 86 -1.85 -3.71 5.74
CA TYR A 86 -3.29 -4.01 5.62
C TYR A 86 -3.55 -5.49 5.27
N ILE A 87 -2.69 -6.13 4.46
CA ILE A 87 -2.77 -7.58 4.21
C ILE A 87 -2.53 -8.36 5.50
N TRP A 88 -1.51 -7.98 6.28
CA TRP A 88 -1.23 -8.60 7.57
C TRP A 88 -2.38 -8.36 8.57
N GLN A 89 -2.94 -7.15 8.59
CA GLN A 89 -4.07 -6.80 9.44
C GLN A 89 -5.31 -7.65 9.09
N GLU A 90 -5.62 -7.81 7.79
CA GLU A 90 -6.73 -8.65 7.33
C GLU A 90 -6.52 -10.13 7.72
N ARG A 91 -5.30 -10.66 7.57
CA ARG A 91 -4.95 -12.02 8.01
C ARG A 91 -5.22 -12.19 9.50
N ASN A 92 -4.83 -11.20 10.31
CA ASN A 92 -5.08 -11.24 11.76
C ASN A 92 -6.56 -11.11 12.11
N LYS A 93 -7.33 -10.27 11.41
CA LYS A 93 -8.79 -10.18 11.61
C LYS A 93 -9.46 -11.54 11.38
N ARG A 94 -9.06 -12.28 10.34
CA ARG A 94 -9.61 -13.62 10.08
C ARG A 94 -9.26 -14.63 11.18
N ILE A 95 -8.05 -14.55 11.73
CA ILE A 95 -7.59 -15.46 12.78
C ILE A 95 -8.29 -15.16 14.11
N PHE A 96 -8.28 -13.90 14.54
CA PHE A 96 -8.64 -13.53 15.91
C PHE A 96 -10.08 -13.04 16.05
N GLN A 97 -10.70 -12.60 14.95
CA GLN A 97 -12.05 -12.00 14.97
C GLN A 97 -13.03 -12.75 14.06
N GLN A 98 -12.56 -13.72 13.26
CA GLN A 98 -13.36 -14.43 12.26
C GLN A 98 -14.06 -13.49 11.26
N LEU A 99 -13.50 -12.28 11.07
CA LEU A 99 -13.98 -11.30 10.11
C LEU A 99 -13.16 -11.38 8.82
N SER A 100 -13.84 -11.32 7.68
CA SER A 100 -13.21 -11.35 6.35
C SER A 100 -13.77 -10.24 5.48
N GLN A 101 -12.89 -9.39 4.97
CA GLN A 101 -13.24 -8.32 4.03
C GLN A 101 -12.87 -8.70 2.59
N PRO A 102 -13.62 -8.25 1.57
CA PRO A 102 -13.22 -8.38 0.18
C PRO A 102 -11.88 -7.70 -0.09
N ALA A 103 -11.08 -8.27 -1.00
CA ALA A 103 -9.78 -7.70 -1.38
C ALA A 103 -9.90 -6.27 -1.94
N THR A 104 -11.03 -5.94 -2.58
CA THR A 104 -11.34 -4.59 -3.07
C THR A 104 -11.53 -3.60 -1.94
N THR A 105 -12.15 -3.99 -0.82
CA THR A 105 -12.33 -3.14 0.36
C THR A 105 -10.98 -2.83 1.01
N VAL A 106 -10.12 -3.83 1.14
CA VAL A 106 -8.75 -3.64 1.66
C VAL A 106 -7.92 -2.78 0.72
N GLY A 107 -7.99 -3.04 -0.60
CA GLY A 107 -7.35 -2.22 -1.63
C GLY A 107 -7.80 -0.76 -1.62
N GLU A 108 -9.10 -0.51 -1.39
CA GLU A 108 -9.62 0.85 -1.27
C GLU A 108 -9.10 1.56 -0.02
N ALA A 109 -9.09 0.89 1.14
CA ALA A 109 -8.56 1.45 2.37
C ALA A 109 -7.08 1.86 2.22
N ILE A 110 -6.28 1.02 1.54
CA ILE A 110 -4.88 1.31 1.22
C ILE A 110 -4.76 2.55 0.32
N PHE A 111 -5.61 2.66 -0.70
CA PHE A 111 -5.58 3.83 -1.59
C PHE A 111 -5.92 5.12 -0.83
N GLN A 112 -6.95 5.10 0.02
CA GLN A 112 -7.38 6.28 0.77
C GLN A 112 -6.34 6.74 1.79
N VAL A 113 -5.73 5.82 2.56
CA VAL A 113 -4.70 6.21 3.54
C VAL A 113 -3.48 6.86 2.89
N ILE A 114 -3.09 6.39 1.69
CA ILE A 114 -1.98 6.99 0.95
C ILE A 114 -2.39 8.36 0.40
N ARG A 115 -3.61 8.47 -0.14
CA ARG A 115 -4.15 9.77 -0.60
C ARG A 115 -4.14 10.80 0.52
N GLU A 116 -4.60 10.42 1.72
CA GLU A 116 -4.58 11.26 2.91
C GLU A 116 -3.16 11.69 3.29
N GLN A 117 -2.21 10.74 3.28
CA GLN A 117 -0.80 11.04 3.52
C GLN A 117 -0.22 12.00 2.48
N LEU A 118 -0.57 11.86 1.20
CA LEU A 118 -0.12 12.76 0.14
C LEU A 118 -0.74 14.16 0.26
N MET A 119 -1.95 14.27 0.80
CA MET A 119 -2.59 15.57 1.08
C MET A 119 -1.99 16.26 2.31
N SER A 120 -1.61 15.51 3.35
CA SER A 120 -1.07 16.06 4.61
C SER A 120 0.44 16.34 4.58
N SER A 121 1.18 15.72 3.65
CA SER A 121 2.63 15.85 3.58
C SER A 121 3.06 17.22 3.06
N ASN A 122 3.42 18.12 3.97
CA ASN A 122 4.10 19.38 3.65
C ASN A 122 5.47 19.07 2.99
N GLY A 123 5.58 19.30 1.68
CA GLY A 123 6.85 19.18 0.94
C GLY A 123 6.92 18.09 -0.13
N ILE A 124 5.85 17.33 -0.38
CA ILE A 124 5.76 16.51 -1.59
C ILE A 124 5.21 17.36 -2.73
N SER A 125 6.08 17.81 -3.64
CA SER A 125 5.63 18.38 -4.90
C SER A 125 5.06 17.26 -5.77
N LEU A 126 3.75 17.31 -5.98
CA LEU A 126 3.01 16.35 -6.80
C LEU A 126 2.81 16.93 -8.19
N ALA A 127 3.29 16.21 -9.20
CA ALA A 127 2.98 16.51 -10.60
C ALA A 127 1.48 16.33 -10.88
N ASP A 128 0.98 17.04 -11.90
CA ASP A 128 -0.44 17.07 -12.25
C ASP A 128 -1.00 15.67 -12.53
N GLY A 129 -0.24 14.82 -13.22
CA GLY A 129 -0.61 13.43 -13.46
C GLY A 129 -0.77 12.62 -12.16
N THR A 130 0.11 12.85 -11.17
CA THR A 130 0.01 12.22 -9.85
C THR A 130 -1.23 12.71 -9.11
N ARG A 131 -1.51 14.02 -9.13
CA ARG A 131 -2.72 14.58 -8.51
C ARG A 131 -4.00 13.98 -9.10
N ALA A 132 -4.05 13.83 -10.43
CA ALA A 132 -5.18 13.22 -11.13
C ALA A 132 -5.37 11.75 -10.72
N ILE A 133 -4.30 10.94 -10.74
CA ILE A 133 -4.35 9.53 -10.32
C ILE A 133 -4.89 9.39 -8.90
N TRP A 134 -4.40 10.23 -7.97
CA TRP A 134 -4.76 10.16 -6.56
C TRP A 134 -6.01 10.96 -6.18
N ASN A 135 -6.73 11.53 -7.16
CA ASN A 135 -7.89 12.41 -6.93
C ASN A 135 -7.61 13.49 -5.87
N ILE A 136 -6.44 14.12 -5.95
CA ILE A 136 -6.01 15.17 -5.02
C ILE A 136 -6.47 16.51 -5.60
N PRO A 137 -7.34 17.25 -4.89
CA PRO A 137 -7.80 18.54 -5.37
C PRO A 137 -6.65 19.54 -5.41
N TRP A 138 -6.76 20.50 -6.33
CA TRP A 138 -5.95 21.70 -6.23
C TRP A 138 -6.36 22.44 -4.97
N LEU A 139 -5.48 22.45 -3.95
CA LEU A 139 -5.58 23.46 -2.89
C LEU A 139 -5.72 24.81 -3.60
N ALA A 140 -6.81 25.53 -3.33
CA ALA A 140 -7.09 26.81 -3.96
C ALA A 140 -5.81 27.64 -3.91
N ARG A 141 -5.23 27.94 -5.08
CA ARG A 141 -4.09 28.83 -5.16
C ARG A 141 -4.53 30.12 -4.44
N PRO A 142 -3.81 30.62 -3.43
CA PRO A 142 -4.16 31.92 -2.85
C PRO A 142 -4.30 32.87 -4.02
N LEU A 143 -5.47 33.53 -4.14
CA LEU A 143 -5.65 34.59 -5.10
C LEU A 143 -4.47 35.53 -4.85
N ARG A 144 -3.57 35.63 -5.82
CA ARG A 144 -2.57 36.70 -5.79
C ARG A 144 -3.41 37.94 -5.85
N ASP A 145 -3.39 38.69 -4.77
CA ASP A 145 -3.94 40.02 -4.73
C ASP A 145 -3.12 40.83 -5.72
N THR A 146 -3.53 40.84 -6.99
CA THR A 146 -3.08 41.81 -7.98
C THR A 146 -3.83 43.10 -7.68
N GLY A 147 -3.52 43.66 -6.51
CA GLY A 147 -3.98 44.95 -6.03
C GLY A 147 -2.84 45.96 -6.11
N GLN A 148 -2.30 46.16 -7.30
CA GLN A 148 -1.58 47.39 -7.64
C GLN A 148 -2.27 47.97 -8.87
N ASP A 149 -3.19 48.90 -8.64
CA ASP A 149 -3.37 50.03 -9.56
C ASP A 149 -4.13 51.18 -8.87
N ARG A 150 -3.37 52.28 -8.72
CA ARG A 150 -3.72 53.70 -8.50
C ARG A 150 -4.05 54.18 -7.09
#